data_AF-A0A3C0R3N7-F1
#
_entry.id   AF-A0A3C0R3N7-F1
#
_cell.length_a   1.000
_cell.length_b   1.000
_cell.length_c   1.000
_cell.angle_alpha   90.00
_cell.angle_beta   90.00
_cell.angle_gamma   90.00
#
_symmetry.space_group_name_H-M   'P 1'
#
loop_
_entity.id
_entity.type
_entity.pdbx_description
1 polymer ?
#
loop_
_entity_poly.entity_id
_entity_poly.type
_entity_poly.pdbx_seq_one_letter_code
_entity_poly.pdbx_strand_id
1 'polypeptide(L)'
;MLFGRAGENREGQAMTATGQGKWWVEVHNFYITEPIIYSEPFDSFEEAVEFACRQRRLAYFKVVLIKGPNGESTDGAEILEWCAALQSKK
;
A
#
# COMPACT_ATOMS: atom_id res chain seq x y z
N MET A 1 -11.11 -12.31 53.64
CA MET A 1 -10.01 -13.14 53.12
C MET A 1 -10.12 -13.06 51.59
N LEU A 2 -9.32 -12.25 50.87
CA LEU A 2 -7.95 -12.54 50.36
C LEU A 2 -7.96 -13.81 49.48
N PHE A 3 -7.53 -13.92 48.21
CA PHE A 3 -6.86 -13.11 47.17
C PHE A 3 -7.03 -13.89 45.83
N GLY A 4 -6.87 -13.27 44.65
CA GLY A 4 -6.60 -14.00 43.40
C GLY A 4 -6.77 -13.19 42.11
N ARG A 5 -5.66 -12.92 41.41
CA ARG A 5 -5.42 -11.95 40.32
C ARG A 5 -5.74 -12.48 38.90
N ALA A 6 -5.88 -11.53 37.96
CA ALA A 6 -5.57 -11.58 36.52
C ALA A 6 -6.52 -12.40 35.61
N GLY A 7 -6.90 -11.94 34.41
CA GLY A 7 -6.38 -10.82 33.65
C GLY A 7 -7.28 -10.41 32.49
N GLU A 8 -6.87 -9.32 31.86
CA GLU A 8 -7.33 -8.81 30.57
C GLU A 8 -7.61 -9.91 29.55
N ASN A 9 -8.75 -9.82 28.88
CA ASN A 9 -8.83 -10.19 27.47
C ASN A 9 -9.30 -8.96 26.68
N ARG A 10 -8.34 -8.05 26.47
CA ARG A 10 -8.24 -7.26 25.23
C ARG A 10 -7.77 -8.22 24.15
N GLU A 11 -8.68 -9.03 23.61
CA GLU A 11 -8.48 -9.69 22.34
C GLU A 11 -9.42 -8.95 21.38
N GLY A 12 -9.00 -7.82 20.83
CA GLY A 12 -8.06 -7.89 19.73
C GLY A 12 -8.76 -8.59 18.57
N GLN A 13 -9.84 -7.99 18.06
CA GLN A 13 -10.35 -8.33 16.73
C GLN A 13 -9.22 -8.03 15.75
N ALA A 14 -8.33 -9.01 15.57
CA ALA A 14 -7.53 -9.13 14.37
C ALA A 14 -8.53 -9.38 13.26
N MET A 15 -9.05 -8.27 12.69
CA MET A 15 -9.65 -8.30 11.38
C MET A 15 -8.53 -8.76 10.46
N THR A 16 -8.47 -10.06 10.19
CA THR A 16 -7.68 -10.61 9.10
C THR A 16 -8.33 -10.12 7.81
N ALA A 17 -8.01 -8.87 7.47
CA ALA A 17 -8.50 -8.20 6.29
C ALA A 17 -8.23 -9.09 5.07
N THR A 18 -9.26 -9.27 4.25
CA THR A 18 -9.28 -10.07 3.03
C THR A 18 -8.17 -9.58 2.08
N GLY A 19 -6.95 -10.12 2.21
CA GLY A 19 -5.76 -9.62 1.51
C GLY A 19 -4.41 -10.03 2.11
N GLN A 20 -4.37 -11.04 2.99
CA GLN A 20 -3.13 -11.58 3.55
C GLN A 20 -2.23 -12.10 2.42
N GLY A 21 -1.22 -11.32 2.04
CA GLY A 21 -0.20 -11.69 1.06
C GLY A 21 -0.11 -10.80 -0.19
N LYS A 22 -1.05 -9.87 -0.43
CA LYS A 22 -1.01 -9.00 -1.62
C LYS A 22 -0.46 -7.62 -1.31
N TRP A 23 0.24 -7.06 -2.30
CA TRP A 23 0.65 -5.66 -2.36
C TRP A 23 -0.48 -4.84 -2.97
N TRP A 24 -0.76 -3.66 -2.42
CA TRP A 24 -1.85 -2.79 -2.88
C TRP A 24 -1.30 -1.44 -3.27
N VAL A 25 -1.59 -1.00 -4.50
CA VAL A 25 -1.20 0.32 -4.98
C VAL A 25 -2.42 1.25 -4.94
N GLU A 26 -2.35 2.30 -4.13
CA GLU A 26 -3.36 3.35 -4.07
C GLU A 26 -3.05 4.44 -5.11
N VAL A 27 -3.98 4.61 -6.06
CA VAL A 27 -3.85 5.56 -7.16
C VAL A 27 -4.98 6.58 -7.06
N HIS A 28 -4.60 7.85 -7.13
CA HIS A 28 -5.50 8.99 -7.17
C HIS A 28 -5.56 9.49 -8.61
N ASN A 29 -6.72 9.37 -9.23
CA ASN A 29 -6.98 9.83 -10.59
C ASN A 29 -7.67 11.19 -10.56
N PHE A 30 -7.00 12.21 -11.12
CA PHE A 30 -7.45 13.60 -11.24
C PHE A 30 -7.95 13.94 -12.66
N TYR A 31 -8.23 12.94 -13.49
CA TYR A 31 -8.72 13.15 -14.85
C TYR A 31 -10.12 13.79 -14.90
N ILE A 32 -10.93 13.58 -13.86
CA ILE A 32 -12.30 14.12 -13.76
C ILE A 32 -12.40 15.16 -12.64
N THR A 33 -13.52 15.88 -12.59
CA THR A 33 -13.82 16.93 -11.59
C THR A 33 -13.76 16.47 -10.12
N GLU A 34 -13.86 15.17 -9.86
CA GLU A 34 -13.74 14.58 -8.52
C GLU A 34 -12.62 13.52 -8.50
N PRO A 35 -11.65 13.62 -7.58
CA PRO A 35 -10.55 12.66 -7.54
C PRO A 35 -11.07 11.25 -7.24
N ILE A 36 -10.86 10.31 -8.16
CA ILE A 36 -11.19 8.90 -7.93
C ILE A 36 -9.98 8.26 -7.26
N ILE A 37 -10.19 7.70 -6.07
CA ILE A 37 -9.21 6.89 -5.36
C ILE A 37 -9.56 5.43 -5.60
N TYR A 38 -8.63 4.66 -6.16
CA TYR A 38 -8.77 3.22 -6.29
C TYR A 38 -7.51 2.51 -5.84
N SER A 39 -7.66 1.25 -5.43
CA SER A 39 -6.56 0.40 -4.99
C SER A 39 -6.48 -0.83 -5.87
N GLU A 40 -5.30 -1.11 -6.40
CA GLU A 40 -5.07 -2.24 -7.30
C GLU A 40 -4.17 -3.28 -6.60
N PRO A 41 -4.60 -4.56 -6.52
CA PRO A 41 -3.84 -5.61 -5.85
C PRO A 41 -2.81 -6.29 -6.76
N PHE A 42 -1.65 -6.64 -6.21
CA PHE A 42 -0.53 -7.32 -6.85
C PHE A 42 0.01 -8.44 -5.97
N ASP A 43 0.61 -9.46 -6.58
CA ASP A 43 1.20 -10.59 -5.85
C ASP A 43 2.64 -10.31 -5.41
N SER A 44 3.33 -9.34 -6.04
CA SER A 44 4.73 -8.99 -5.76
C SER A 44 4.94 -7.49 -5.60
N PHE A 45 5.93 -7.09 -4.79
CA PHE A 45 6.34 -5.69 -4.65
C PHE A 45 6.85 -5.10 -5.97
N GLU A 46 7.66 -5.86 -6.72
CA GLU A 46 8.19 -5.41 -8.02
C GLU A 46 7.08 -5.07 -9.01
N GLU A 47 6.04 -5.90 -9.12
CA GLU A 47 4.89 -5.64 -9.98
C GLU A 47 4.11 -4.39 -9.53
N ALA A 48 3.91 -4.24 -8.22
CA ALA A 48 3.28 -3.06 -7.63
C ALA A 48 4.07 -1.77 -7.92
N VAL A 49 5.41 -1.82 -7.81
CA VAL A 49 6.30 -0.69 -8.12
C VAL A 49 6.30 -0.41 -9.62
N GLU A 50 6.39 -1.41 -10.48
CA GLU A 50 6.33 -1.23 -11.93
C GLU A 50 5.03 -0.56 -12.36
N PHE A 51 3.89 -1.05 -11.84
CA PHE A 51 2.59 -0.45 -12.08
C PHE A 51 2.56 0.99 -11.58
N ALA A 52 3.03 1.24 -10.34
CA ALA A 52 3.10 2.57 -9.78
C ALA A 52 3.91 3.54 -10.66
N CYS A 53 5.09 3.12 -11.13
CA CYS A 53 5.94 3.90 -12.02
C CYS A 53 5.27 4.17 -13.38
N ARG A 54 4.51 3.21 -13.92
CA ARG A 54 3.75 3.41 -15.17
C ARG A 54 2.62 4.42 -14.98
N GLN A 55 1.85 4.30 -13.91
CA GLN A 55 0.75 5.23 -13.61
C GLN A 55 1.26 6.65 -13.39
N ARG A 56 2.38 6.84 -12.69
CA ARG A 56 2.99 8.18 -12.49
C ARG A 56 3.44 8.88 -13.78
N ARG A 57 3.67 8.14 -14.87
CA ARG A 57 3.99 8.75 -16.18
C ARG A 57 2.77 9.38 -16.84
N LEU A 58 1.57 9.03 -16.38
CA LEU A 58 0.33 9.61 -16.87
C LEU A 58 0.03 10.90 -16.08
N ALA A 59 -0.18 12.01 -16.79
CA ALA A 59 -0.33 13.33 -16.20
C ALA A 59 -1.49 13.49 -15.20
N TYR A 60 -2.46 12.55 -15.23
CA TYR A 60 -3.69 12.60 -14.44
C TYR A 60 -3.70 11.65 -13.25
N PHE A 61 -2.65 10.84 -13.08
CA PHE A 61 -2.60 9.84 -12.02
C PHE A 61 -1.48 10.17 -11.02
N LYS A 62 -1.82 10.21 -9.74
CA LYS A 62 -0.87 10.30 -8.64
C LYS A 62 -0.92 8.99 -7.87
N VAL A 63 0.17 8.24 -7.90
CA VAL A 63 0.33 7.10 -7.00
C VAL A 63 0.74 7.64 -5.64
N VAL A 64 -0.03 7.29 -4.62
CA VAL A 64 0.10 7.87 -3.28
C VAL A 64 0.79 6.91 -2.33
N LEU A 65 0.51 5.61 -2.45
CA LEU A 65 0.95 4.64 -1.46
C LEU A 65 0.97 3.23 -2.03
N ILE A 66 2.00 2.45 -1.73
CA ILE A 66 2.02 1.00 -1.88
C ILE A 66 1.93 0.40 -0.47
N LYS A 67 0.96 -0.47 -0.21
CA LYS A 67 0.79 -1.17 1.07
C LYS A 67 1.12 -2.65 0.88
N GLY A 68 2.04 -3.17 1.67
CA GLY A 68 2.42 -4.57 1.69
C GLY A 68 1.59 -5.39 2.66
N PRO A 69 1.65 -6.72 2.52
CA PRO A 69 0.84 -7.65 3.30
C PRO A 69 1.24 -7.75 4.78
N ASN A 70 2.47 -7.37 5.14
CA ASN A 70 2.99 -7.45 6.50
C ASN A 70 2.91 -6.11 7.26
N GLY A 71 2.12 -5.15 6.75
CA GLY A 71 2.07 -3.79 7.28
C GLY A 71 3.19 -2.88 6.75
N GLU A 72 3.92 -3.34 5.75
CA GLU A 72 4.90 -2.56 4.99
C GLU A 72 4.16 -1.46 4.22
N SER A 73 4.75 -0.29 4.08
CA SER A 73 4.19 0.74 3.22
C SER A 73 5.29 1.57 2.59
N THR A 74 5.16 1.86 1.31
CA THR A 74 6.09 2.70 0.55
C THR A 74 5.33 3.90 0.04
N ASP A 75 5.73 5.10 0.48
CA ASP A 75 5.03 6.33 0.14
C ASP A 75 5.43 6.90 -1.22
N GLY A 76 4.70 7.92 -1.67
CA GLY A 76 4.92 8.56 -2.97
C GLY A 76 6.33 9.11 -3.23
N ALA A 77 7.13 9.41 -2.20
CA ALA A 77 8.52 9.84 -2.35
C ALA A 77 9.45 8.64 -2.53
N GLU A 78 9.32 7.61 -1.70
CA GLU A 78 10.11 6.38 -1.85
C GLU A 78 9.84 5.70 -3.21
N ILE A 79 8.58 5.69 -3.66
CA ILE A 79 8.21 5.18 -5.00
C ILE A 79 8.98 5.94 -6.11
N LEU A 80 9.23 7.24 -5.95
CA LEU A 80 10.02 7.99 -6.94
C LEU A 80 11.45 7.50 -7.02
N GLU A 81 12.06 7.20 -5.87
CA GLU A 81 13.42 6.66 -5.81
C GLU A 81 13.48 5.28 -6.47
N TRP A 82 12.50 4.42 -6.21
CA TRP A 82 12.36 3.14 -6.88
C TRP A 82 12.19 3.28 -8.40
N CYS A 83 11.36 4.22 -8.86
CA CYS A 83 11.18 4.48 -10.29
C CYS A 83 12.43 5.03 -10.97
N ALA A 84 13.21 5.85 -10.27
CA ALA A 84 14.49 6.36 -10.76
C ALA A 84 15.54 5.25 -10.85
N ALA A 85 15.61 4.40 -9.82
CA ALA A 85 16.53 3.26 -9.77
C ALA A 85 16.24 2.23 -10.89
N LEU A 86 14.97 2.00 -11.21
CA LEU A 86 14.55 1.14 -12.33
C LEU A 86 14.99 1.68 -13.71
N GLN A 87 15.06 3.00 -13.88
CA GLN A 87 15.49 3.61 -15.14
C GLN A 87 17.01 3.52 -15.35
N SER A 88 17.79 3.56 -14.26
CA SER A 88 19.25 3.45 -14.32
C SER A 88 19.77 2.03 -14.56
N LYS A 89 18.91 1.01 -14.48
CA LYS A 89 19.26 -0.41 -14.74
C LYS A 89 19.06 -0.84 -16.20
N LYS A 90 18.71 0.09 -17.10
CA LYS A 90 18.42 -0.18 -18.51
C LYS A 90 19.52 0.35 -19.42
#